data_AF-A0A6V7S9N0-F1
#
_entry.id   AF-A0A6V7S9N0-F1
#
_cell.length_a   1.000
_cell.length_b   1.000
_cell.length_c   1.000
_cell.angle_alpha   90.00
_cell.angle_beta   90.00
_cell.angle_gamma   90.00
#
_symmetry.space_group_name_H-M   'P 1'
#
loop_
_entity.id
_entity.type
_entity.pdbx_description
1 polymer ?
#
loop_
_entity_poly.entity_id
_entity_poly.type
_entity_poly.pdbx_seq_one_letter_code
_entity_poly.pdbx_strand_id
1 'polypeptide(L)'
;MNKRYIKIVLFLLSLFVYVTNKTLASELFPRGFVTHNTYSNAGISINNRLNAAIQSNARPNVAILSNDNSYIAVSNAIRPINKCFIQSWFTNNFSMANDRSYKLYKKYKHLLFIDDDEDIKAEKVMKEAVSLLIQHATSTINYDKPYQSKNDGKLNMAKHEGDAYIGKYNYKYLDPNMYTDIVDMLWDPSCSQKPDQILKNGKIVRVYTRNLIMVQYRYKNYEESFQRYFYVLAAKHQISKNTTVIAMTSGNINDHNYTDTKKYKNPIVKSASLFQTKVNSELDIRKGELKKTFVNLSGYIIKKESDYVDITYVRSINDNSPNGSKFIY
;
A
#
# COMPACT_ATOMS: atom_id res chain seq x y z
N MET A 1 9.11 39.34 23.53
CA MET A 1 9.49 38.01 22.98
C MET A 1 9.36 38.04 21.46
N ASN A 2 10.36 37.62 20.69
CA ASN A 2 10.38 37.84 19.24
C ASN A 2 9.45 36.86 18.49
N LYS A 3 8.47 37.37 17.72
CA LYS A 3 7.42 36.56 17.07
C LYS A 3 7.95 35.47 16.12
N ARG A 4 9.14 35.66 15.52
CA ARG A 4 9.79 34.62 14.69
C ARG A 4 10.30 33.44 15.51
N TYR A 5 10.81 33.69 16.72
CA TYR A 5 11.42 32.66 17.57
C TYR A 5 10.38 31.66 18.10
N ILE A 6 9.18 32.14 18.45
CA ILE A 6 8.05 31.31 18.89
C ILE A 6 7.68 30.25 17.83
N LYS A 7 7.65 30.61 16.54
CA LYS A 7 7.33 29.65 15.46
C LYS A 7 8.39 28.56 15.33
N ILE A 8 9.67 28.89 15.50
CA ILE A 8 10.78 27.92 15.43
C ILE A 8 10.72 26.95 16.62
N VAL A 9 10.50 27.47 17.84
CA VAL A 9 10.38 26.65 19.05
C VAL A 9 9.17 25.71 18.97
N LEU A 10 8.01 26.17 18.50
CA LEU A 10 6.83 25.33 18.30
C LEU A 10 7.05 24.24 17.23
N PHE A 11 7.80 24.53 16.17
CA PHE A 11 8.15 23.54 15.14
C PHE A 11 9.11 22.47 15.66
N LEU A 12 10.11 22.84 16.47
CA LEU A 12 11.01 21.87 17.09
C LEU A 12 10.31 21.00 18.15
N LEU A 13 9.36 21.57 18.90
CA LEU A 13 8.52 20.83 19.84
C LEU A 13 7.62 19.79 19.14
N SER A 14 7.05 20.11 17.96
CA SER A 14 6.23 19.14 17.23
C SER A 14 7.07 17.96 16.69
N LEU A 15 8.30 18.22 16.26
CA LEU A 15 9.28 17.18 15.90
C LEU A 15 9.63 16.26 17.08
N PHE A 16 9.88 16.81 18.28
CA PHE A 16 10.16 16.00 19.47
C PHE A 16 8.95 15.16 19.89
N VAL A 17 7.75 15.72 19.94
CA VAL A 17 6.52 14.95 20.27
C VAL A 17 6.27 13.82 19.25
N TYR A 18 6.58 14.06 17.96
CA TYR A 18 6.46 13.05 16.91
C TYR A 18 7.47 11.89 17.07
N VAL A 19 8.71 12.18 17.46
CA VAL A 19 9.74 11.15 17.69
C VAL A 19 9.43 10.32 18.94
N THR A 20 8.99 10.95 20.04
CA THR A 20 8.71 10.25 21.31
C THR A 20 7.48 9.34 21.23
N ASN A 21 6.51 9.62 20.37
CA ASN A 21 5.37 8.72 20.13
C ASN A 21 5.75 7.43 19.35
N LYS A 22 7.00 7.28 18.91
CA LYS A 22 7.46 6.12 18.12
C LYS A 22 8.00 4.96 18.97
N THR A 23 8.10 5.11 20.29
CA THR A 23 8.75 4.12 21.19
C THR A 23 7.80 3.32 22.10
N LEU A 24 6.50 3.61 22.14
CA LEU A 24 5.51 2.88 22.96
C LEU A 24 4.19 2.63 22.22
N ALA A 25 4.21 1.71 21.24
CA ALA A 25 3.00 1.11 20.63
C ALA A 25 3.32 -0.19 19.85
N SER A 26 3.91 -1.18 20.52
CA SER A 26 3.97 -2.56 19.99
C SER A 26 2.71 -3.33 20.40
N GLU A 27 1.54 -2.87 19.95
CA GLU A 27 0.27 -3.58 20.18
C GLU A 27 0.01 -4.57 19.04
N LEU A 28 -0.20 -5.83 19.41
CA LEU A 28 -0.51 -6.94 18.50
C LEU A 28 -1.94 -6.78 17.95
N PHE A 29 -2.11 -6.86 16.63
CA PHE A 29 -3.44 -6.90 16.01
C PHE A 29 -4.06 -8.31 16.09
N PRO A 30 -5.39 -8.45 16.26
CA PRO A 30 -6.00 -9.76 16.53
C PRO A 30 -5.96 -10.71 15.33
N ARG A 31 -5.35 -11.88 15.52
CA ARG A 31 -5.34 -12.99 14.56
C ARG A 31 -6.77 -13.52 14.37
N GLY A 32 -7.27 -13.54 13.13
CA GLY A 32 -8.53 -14.21 12.81
C GLY A 32 -8.41 -15.71 13.05
N PHE A 33 -9.31 -16.29 13.86
CA PHE A 33 -9.26 -17.71 14.20
C PHE A 33 -9.46 -18.59 12.97
N VAL A 34 -8.44 -19.38 12.63
CA VAL A 34 -8.59 -20.55 11.76
C VAL A 34 -8.95 -21.74 12.64
N THR A 35 -10.13 -22.31 12.45
CA THR A 35 -10.53 -23.54 13.12
C THR A 35 -9.70 -24.71 12.59
N HIS A 36 -8.80 -25.25 13.41
CA HIS A 36 -8.11 -26.50 13.12
C HIS A 36 -9.10 -27.66 13.22
N ASN A 37 -9.57 -28.16 12.06
CA ASN A 37 -10.28 -29.44 11.99
C ASN A 37 -9.24 -30.56 11.85
N THR A 38 -8.79 -31.13 12.98
CA THR A 38 -8.02 -32.37 13.02
C THR A 38 -8.95 -33.57 13.13
N TYR A 39 -9.17 -34.28 12.02
CA TYR A 39 -9.73 -35.64 12.04
C TYR A 39 -8.59 -36.66 12.14
N SER A 40 -8.54 -37.46 13.21
CA SER A 40 -8.90 -38.90 13.16
C SER A 40 -8.33 -39.74 14.32
N ASN A 41 -9.23 -40.52 14.91
CA ASN A 41 -9.07 -41.87 15.46
C ASN A 41 -7.98 -42.20 16.51
N ALA A 42 -8.43 -42.38 17.76
CA ALA A 42 -8.29 -43.67 18.47
C ALA A 42 -9.55 -43.88 19.32
N GLY A 43 -10.14 -45.08 19.31
CA GLY A 43 -11.43 -45.34 19.97
C GLY A 43 -11.30 -46.09 21.30
N ILE A 44 -12.43 -46.26 22.00
CA ILE A 44 -12.84 -47.45 22.77
C ILE A 44 -14.33 -47.29 23.15
N SER A 45 -15.05 -48.42 23.22
CA SER A 45 -16.48 -48.53 23.52
C SER A 45 -16.77 -48.46 25.03
N ILE A 46 -18.01 -48.10 25.44
CA ILE A 46 -18.87 -48.91 26.34
C ILE A 46 -20.28 -48.28 26.51
N ASN A 47 -21.28 -48.97 25.95
CA ASN A 47 -22.65 -49.28 26.40
C ASN A 47 -23.48 -48.37 27.35
N ASN A 48 -24.74 -48.14 26.90
CA ASN A 48 -26.03 -48.27 27.62
C ASN A 48 -26.31 -47.48 28.91
N ARG A 49 -27.34 -46.60 28.90
CA ARG A 49 -28.73 -46.96 29.30
C ARG A 49 -29.76 -45.81 29.18
N LEU A 50 -31.00 -46.25 28.98
CA LEU A 50 -32.30 -45.55 28.89
C LEU A 50 -32.66 -44.62 30.05
N ASN A 51 -33.46 -43.58 29.73
CA ASN A 51 -34.69 -43.06 30.38
C ASN A 51 -34.74 -41.51 30.29
N ALA A 52 -35.71 -40.87 29.62
CA ALA A 52 -37.11 -40.66 30.03
C ALA A 52 -37.22 -39.84 31.33
N ALA A 53 -37.96 -38.71 31.44
CA ALA A 53 -38.80 -37.96 30.49
C ALA A 53 -38.59 -36.43 30.73
N ILE A 54 -39.47 -35.43 30.49
CA ILE A 54 -40.91 -35.31 30.15
C ILE A 54 -41.11 -33.99 29.35
N GLN A 55 -42.28 -33.75 28.75
CA GLN A 55 -42.64 -32.48 28.06
C GLN A 55 -43.52 -31.58 28.95
N SER A 56 -43.51 -30.25 28.74
CA SER A 56 -44.75 -29.51 28.43
C SER A 56 -44.53 -28.04 28.05
N ASN A 57 -45.11 -27.67 26.91
CA ASN A 57 -45.12 -26.34 26.30
C ASN A 57 -45.92 -25.28 27.10
N ALA A 58 -45.52 -24.02 27.01
CA ALA A 58 -46.44 -22.87 26.95
C ALA A 58 -45.82 -21.64 26.25
N ARG A 59 -46.57 -21.03 25.34
CA ARG A 59 -46.37 -19.73 24.67
C ARG A 59 -47.78 -19.13 24.48
N PRO A 60 -47.93 -17.84 24.12
CA PRO A 60 -47.20 -16.65 24.55
C PRO A 60 -48.20 -15.59 25.10
N ASN A 61 -47.78 -14.35 25.36
CA ASN A 61 -48.68 -13.19 25.20
C ASN A 61 -47.92 -11.88 24.94
N VAL A 62 -48.60 -10.93 24.30
CA VAL A 62 -48.05 -9.70 23.69
C VAL A 62 -48.51 -8.46 24.44
N ALA A 63 -47.65 -7.43 24.53
CA ALA A 63 -48.05 -6.04 24.78
C ALA A 63 -47.10 -5.08 24.02
N ILE A 64 -47.59 -3.91 23.63
CA ILE A 64 -46.94 -2.91 22.75
C ILE A 64 -47.05 -1.52 23.40
N LEU A 65 -46.24 -0.54 22.93
CA LEU A 65 -46.17 0.89 23.28
C LEU A 65 -45.36 1.23 24.56
N SER A 66 -44.72 2.40 24.69
CA SER A 66 -44.74 3.65 23.87
C SER A 66 -43.36 4.32 23.72
N ASN A 67 -43.26 5.31 22.82
CA ASN A 67 -42.18 6.30 22.78
C ASN A 67 -42.23 7.24 24.02
N ASP A 68 -41.13 7.94 24.29
CA ASP A 68 -41.18 9.41 24.41
C ASP A 68 -39.79 10.08 24.25
N ASN A 69 -39.80 11.31 23.73
CA ASN A 69 -38.62 12.18 23.58
C ASN A 69 -38.58 13.22 24.70
N SER A 70 -37.39 13.53 25.24
CA SER A 70 -37.17 14.78 25.98
C SER A 70 -35.75 15.32 25.83
N TYR A 71 -35.63 16.53 25.28
CA TYR A 71 -34.39 17.32 25.25
C TYR A 71 -34.02 17.82 26.65
N ILE A 72 -32.73 18.08 26.93
CA ILE A 72 -32.21 19.25 27.67
C ILE A 72 -30.66 19.24 27.77
N ALA A 73 -30.09 20.44 28.01
CA ALA A 73 -28.72 20.75 28.44
C ALA A 73 -27.57 20.72 27.41
N VAL A 74 -27.33 21.91 26.83
CA VAL A 74 -26.00 22.34 26.37
C VAL A 74 -25.08 22.50 27.60
N SER A 75 -23.91 21.88 27.61
CA SER A 75 -22.84 22.21 28.55
C SER A 75 -21.48 22.21 27.85
N ASN A 76 -20.79 23.34 27.87
CA ASN A 76 -19.45 23.48 27.31
C ASN A 76 -18.44 22.72 28.16
N ALA A 77 -17.90 21.62 27.63
CA ALA A 77 -16.76 20.91 28.21
C ALA A 77 -15.72 20.65 27.12
N ILE A 78 -14.61 21.39 27.17
CA ILE A 78 -13.42 21.12 26.35
C ILE A 78 -12.87 19.77 26.80
N ARG A 79 -13.14 18.71 26.03
CA ARG A 79 -12.62 17.36 26.30
C ARG A 79 -11.31 17.14 25.57
N PRO A 80 -10.30 16.52 26.21
CA PRO A 80 -9.06 16.16 25.54
C PRO A 80 -9.33 15.12 24.45
N ILE A 81 -8.57 15.18 23.36
CA ILE A 81 -8.70 14.29 22.21
C ILE A 81 -8.15 12.90 22.60
N ASN A 82 -8.99 12.10 23.24
CA ASN A 82 -8.65 10.77 23.72
C ASN A 82 -8.56 9.77 22.56
N LYS A 83 -7.33 9.39 22.19
CA LYS A 83 -6.79 8.05 21.81
C LYS A 83 -7.62 7.06 20.96
N CYS A 84 -8.79 7.41 20.42
CA CYS A 84 -9.75 6.50 19.78
C CYS A 84 -9.74 6.58 18.23
N PHE A 85 -8.78 7.32 17.65
CA PHE A 85 -8.67 7.52 16.19
C PHE A 85 -7.72 6.54 15.47
N ILE A 86 -6.97 5.72 16.22
CA ILE A 86 -6.02 4.75 15.63
C ILE A 86 -6.69 3.36 15.47
N GLN A 87 -7.67 3.00 16.30
CA GLN A 87 -8.32 1.69 16.23
C GLN A 87 -9.20 1.49 14.98
N SER A 88 -9.66 2.57 14.32
CA SER A 88 -10.46 2.48 13.10
C SER A 88 -9.65 2.11 11.84
N TRP A 89 -8.31 2.02 11.93
CA TRP A 89 -7.44 1.74 10.78
C TRP A 89 -7.54 0.31 10.25
N PHE A 90 -8.09 -0.65 11.01
CA PHE A 90 -8.09 -2.08 10.63
C PHE A 90 -9.44 -2.81 10.72
N THR A 91 -10.51 -2.17 11.20
CA THR A 91 -11.86 -2.76 11.20
C THR A 91 -12.72 -2.19 10.08
N ASN A 92 -12.59 -2.77 8.88
CA ASN A 92 -13.53 -2.52 7.78
C ASN A 92 -14.92 -3.09 8.11
N ASN A 93 -15.87 -2.22 8.43
CA ASN A 93 -17.30 -2.42 8.22
C ASN A 93 -17.89 -1.11 7.67
N PHE A 94 -18.64 -1.19 6.57
CA PHE A 94 -18.92 -0.16 5.55
C PHE A 94 -17.79 0.04 4.52
N SER A 95 -17.99 -0.20 3.22
CA SER A 95 -19.17 -0.71 2.49
C SER A 95 -18.71 -1.65 1.35
N MET A 96 -19.63 -2.20 0.55
CA MET A 96 -19.31 -3.08 -0.60
C MET A 96 -18.60 -2.31 -1.73
N ALA A 97 -17.31 -2.01 -1.54
CA ALA A 97 -16.47 -1.32 -2.51
C ALA A 97 -15.34 -2.24 -3.02
N ASN A 98 -15.27 -2.36 -4.35
CA ASN A 98 -14.20 -3.00 -5.12
C ASN A 98 -14.17 -4.56 -5.16
N ASP A 99 -15.11 -5.10 -5.93
CA ASP A 99 -15.16 -6.49 -6.39
C ASP A 99 -13.90 -6.91 -7.17
N ARG A 100 -13.24 -6.02 -7.94
CA ARG A 100 -12.04 -6.37 -8.72
C ARG A 100 -10.80 -6.67 -7.86
N SER A 101 -10.54 -5.92 -6.79
CA SER A 101 -9.45 -6.21 -5.84
C SER A 101 -9.62 -7.60 -5.24
N TYR A 102 -10.85 -7.97 -4.89
CA TYR A 102 -11.16 -9.29 -4.34
C TYR A 102 -11.09 -10.41 -5.39
N LYS A 103 -11.52 -10.16 -6.63
CA LYS A 103 -11.34 -11.06 -7.78
C LYS A 103 -9.87 -11.32 -8.08
N LEU A 104 -9.03 -10.27 -8.10
CA LEU A 104 -7.58 -10.37 -8.29
C LEU A 104 -6.95 -11.18 -7.14
N TYR A 105 -7.26 -10.85 -5.88
CA TYR A 105 -6.81 -11.62 -4.72
C TYR A 105 -7.23 -13.10 -4.80
N LYS A 106 -8.48 -13.40 -5.18
CA LYS A 106 -8.97 -14.77 -5.38
C LYS A 106 -8.17 -15.51 -6.46
N LYS A 107 -7.95 -14.88 -7.63
CA LYS A 107 -7.20 -15.44 -8.76
C LYS A 107 -5.77 -15.82 -8.35
N TYR A 108 -5.10 -14.95 -7.57
CA TYR A 108 -3.72 -15.15 -7.14
C TYR A 108 -3.57 -15.69 -5.72
N LYS A 109 -4.64 -16.27 -5.12
CA LYS A 109 -4.58 -16.86 -3.77
C LYS A 109 -3.58 -18.02 -3.66
N HIS A 110 -3.26 -18.68 -4.78
CA HIS A 110 -2.20 -19.69 -4.84
C HIS A 110 -0.78 -19.13 -4.68
N LEU A 111 -0.60 -17.80 -4.79
CA LEU A 111 0.63 -17.06 -4.50
C LEU A 111 0.58 -16.37 -3.12
N LEU A 112 -0.43 -16.69 -2.29
CA LEU A 112 -0.48 -16.24 -0.91
C LEU A 112 0.72 -16.84 -0.18
N PHE A 113 1.63 -15.97 0.25
CA PHE A 113 2.74 -16.37 1.09
C PHE A 113 2.30 -16.21 2.54
N ILE A 114 2.70 -17.16 3.39
CA ILE A 114 2.35 -17.18 4.81
C ILE A 114 3.67 -17.28 5.57
N ASP A 115 4.27 -16.12 5.78
CA ASP A 115 5.43 -15.90 6.65
C ASP A 115 5.10 -14.64 7.44
N ASP A 116 4.57 -14.83 8.66
CA ASP A 116 4.11 -13.74 9.54
C ASP A 116 5.20 -12.65 9.69
N ASP A 117 6.47 -13.04 9.60
CA ASP A 117 7.64 -12.18 9.74
C ASP A 117 7.93 -11.36 8.47
N GLU A 118 7.73 -11.92 7.27
CA GLU A 118 7.84 -11.17 6.01
C GLU A 118 6.64 -10.23 5.81
N ASP A 119 5.44 -10.69 6.08
CA ASP A 119 4.18 -9.93 5.94
C ASP A 119 4.23 -8.63 6.76
N ILE A 120 4.65 -8.71 8.03
CA ILE A 120 4.84 -7.54 8.91
C ILE A 120 5.91 -6.58 8.35
N LYS A 121 7.00 -7.10 7.79
CA LYS A 121 8.06 -6.28 7.17
C LYS A 121 7.54 -5.59 5.90
N ALA A 122 6.77 -6.28 5.06
CA ALA A 122 6.18 -5.72 3.85
C ALA A 122 5.15 -4.62 4.18
N GLU A 123 4.29 -4.85 5.18
CA GLU A 123 3.32 -3.85 5.64
C GLU A 123 4.02 -2.60 6.21
N LYS A 124 5.08 -2.80 7.02
CA LYS A 124 5.89 -1.70 7.58
C LYS A 124 6.52 -0.83 6.48
N VAL A 125 7.06 -1.46 5.42
CA VAL A 125 7.61 -0.75 4.26
C VAL A 125 6.53 0.06 3.55
N MET A 126 5.36 -0.54 3.31
CA MET A 126 4.31 0.13 2.55
C MET A 126 3.59 1.23 3.33
N LYS A 127 3.54 1.16 4.67
CA LYS A 127 3.11 2.29 5.52
C LYS A 127 4.03 3.52 5.32
N GLU A 128 5.36 3.32 5.31
CA GLU A 128 6.32 4.40 5.03
C GLU A 128 6.17 4.90 3.58
N ALA A 129 6.11 4.00 2.60
CA ALA A 129 6.01 4.35 1.19
C ALA A 129 4.73 5.14 0.87
N VAL A 130 3.57 4.76 1.40
CA VAL A 130 2.31 5.52 1.22
C VAL A 130 2.43 6.92 1.82
N SER A 131 2.99 7.05 3.03
CA SER A 131 3.18 8.37 3.67
C SER A 131 4.10 9.30 2.85
N LEU A 132 5.23 8.77 2.37
CA LEU A 132 6.17 9.54 1.55
C LEU A 132 5.59 9.88 0.18
N LEU A 133 4.80 8.99 -0.42
CA LEU A 133 4.13 9.24 -1.69
C LEU A 133 3.12 10.39 -1.56
N ILE A 134 2.32 10.40 -0.49
CA ILE A 134 1.41 11.50 -0.16
C ILE A 134 2.18 12.81 -0.02
N GLN A 135 3.25 12.82 0.78
CA GLN A 135 4.09 14.00 0.98
C GLN A 135 4.64 14.55 -0.34
N HIS A 136 5.23 13.71 -1.21
CA HIS A 136 5.80 14.15 -2.48
C HIS A 136 4.77 14.56 -3.53
N ALA A 137 3.57 13.96 -3.51
CA ALA A 137 2.48 14.33 -4.40
C ALA A 137 1.81 15.66 -3.99
N THR A 138 1.60 15.90 -2.71
CA THR A 138 0.92 17.12 -2.22
C THR A 138 1.86 18.31 -2.00
N SER A 139 3.17 18.08 -1.83
CA SER A 139 4.12 19.16 -1.63
C SER A 139 4.23 20.06 -2.86
N THR A 140 4.00 21.36 -2.66
CA THR A 140 4.40 22.43 -3.58
C THR A 140 5.91 22.68 -3.44
N ILE A 141 6.72 21.69 -3.82
CA ILE A 141 8.17 21.89 -3.93
C ILE A 141 8.38 22.93 -5.03
N ASN A 142 9.08 24.02 -4.71
CA ASN A 142 9.62 24.89 -5.75
C ASN A 142 10.64 24.06 -6.54
N TYR A 143 10.27 23.64 -7.74
CA TYR A 143 11.16 22.96 -8.66
C TYR A 143 12.12 24.03 -9.21
N ASP A 144 13.17 24.37 -8.44
CA ASP A 144 14.02 25.55 -8.68
C ASP A 144 14.61 25.60 -10.10
N LYS A 145 14.71 24.45 -10.79
CA LYS A 145 14.69 24.37 -12.26
C LYS A 145 13.89 23.13 -12.67
N PRO A 146 12.72 23.24 -13.33
CA PRO A 146 12.06 22.07 -13.89
C PRO A 146 12.93 21.51 -15.01
N TYR A 147 13.50 20.33 -14.80
CA TYR A 147 14.23 19.62 -15.86
C TYR A 147 13.19 19.07 -16.85
N GLN A 148 12.80 19.89 -17.83
CA GLN A 148 11.79 19.51 -18.81
C GLN A 148 12.28 18.32 -19.62
N SER A 149 11.57 17.19 -19.52
CA SER A 149 11.75 16.07 -20.42
C SER A 149 11.45 16.53 -21.85
N LYS A 150 12.28 16.11 -22.82
CA LYS A 150 12.08 16.45 -24.24
C LYS A 150 10.76 15.94 -24.81
N ASN A 151 10.12 14.99 -24.14
CA ASN A 151 8.74 14.57 -24.39
C ASN A 151 7.78 15.36 -23.47
N ASP A 152 6.85 16.09 -24.10
CA ASP A 152 5.63 16.70 -23.57
C ASP A 152 5.70 17.67 -22.37
N GLY A 153 6.88 17.98 -21.81
CA GLY A 153 7.06 19.08 -20.84
C GLY A 153 6.29 18.95 -19.51
N LYS A 154 5.68 17.80 -19.22
CA LYS A 154 4.78 17.57 -18.07
C LYS A 154 5.44 16.94 -16.84
N LEU A 155 6.72 16.57 -16.92
CA LEU A 155 7.45 16.02 -15.77
C LEU A 155 8.13 17.11 -14.95
N ASN A 156 7.66 17.31 -13.72
CA ASN A 156 8.37 18.13 -12.74
C ASN A 156 9.32 17.24 -11.93
N MET A 157 10.64 17.35 -12.15
CA MET A 157 11.65 16.61 -11.39
C MET A 157 12.31 17.48 -10.32
N ALA A 158 12.31 17.00 -9.08
CA ALA A 158 13.11 17.56 -7.99
C ALA A 158 14.27 16.62 -7.65
N LYS A 159 15.44 17.19 -7.32
CA LYS A 159 16.50 16.42 -6.66
C LYS A 159 16.08 16.14 -5.22
N HIS A 160 16.23 14.89 -4.78
CA HIS A 160 16.04 14.45 -3.41
C HIS A 160 17.41 14.22 -2.74
N GLU A 161 17.44 13.80 -1.47
CA GLU A 161 18.69 13.49 -0.76
C GLU A 161 19.55 12.46 -1.53
N GLY A 162 20.86 12.72 -1.60
CA GLY A 162 21.80 11.93 -2.40
C GLY A 162 21.68 12.23 -3.89
N ASP A 163 21.72 11.21 -4.73
CA ASP A 163 21.60 11.31 -6.21
C ASP A 163 20.24 10.82 -6.74
N ALA A 164 19.25 10.74 -5.84
CA ALA A 164 17.88 10.39 -6.20
C ALA A 164 17.15 11.60 -6.79
N TYR A 165 16.34 11.35 -7.81
CA TYR A 165 15.42 12.34 -8.38
C TYR A 165 13.99 11.82 -8.27
N ILE A 166 13.05 12.72 -7.95
CA ILE A 166 11.63 12.41 -7.87
C ILE A 166 10.85 13.25 -8.87
N GLY A 167 10.22 12.57 -9.81
CA GLY A 167 9.35 13.15 -10.83
C GLY A 167 7.89 13.15 -10.40
N LYS A 168 7.15 14.18 -10.78
CA LYS A 168 5.69 14.28 -10.65
C LYS A 168 5.05 14.61 -12.01
N TYR A 169 3.99 13.87 -12.35
CA TYR A 169 3.06 14.15 -13.46
C TYR A 169 1.64 14.31 -12.89
N ASN A 170 0.80 15.12 -13.54
CA ASN A 170 -0.63 15.20 -13.25
C ASN A 170 -1.44 14.87 -14.51
N TYR A 171 -2.51 14.08 -14.36
CA TYR A 171 -3.46 13.76 -15.42
C TYR A 171 -4.88 14.05 -14.93
N LYS A 172 -5.75 14.55 -15.81
CA LYS A 172 -7.17 14.75 -15.52
C LYS A 172 -8.02 13.98 -16.53
N TYR A 173 -9.01 13.25 -16.02
CA TYR A 173 -10.02 12.55 -16.82
C TYR A 173 -11.38 13.23 -16.58
N LEU A 174 -11.96 13.82 -17.62
CA LEU A 174 -13.16 14.70 -17.54
C LEU A 174 -14.49 13.95 -17.30
N ASP A 175 -14.44 12.73 -16.76
CA ASP A 175 -15.61 12.00 -16.28
C ASP A 175 -15.32 11.49 -14.86
N PRO A 176 -15.98 12.04 -13.82
CA PRO A 176 -15.78 11.62 -12.44
C PRO A 176 -16.28 10.19 -12.18
N ASN A 177 -17.06 9.58 -13.07
CA ASN A 177 -17.52 8.19 -12.95
C ASN A 177 -16.42 7.18 -13.27
N MET A 178 -15.43 7.54 -14.10
CA MET A 178 -14.25 6.72 -14.39
C MET A 178 -13.38 6.42 -13.16
N TYR A 179 -13.60 7.07 -12.00
CA TYR A 179 -12.78 6.91 -10.80
C TYR A 179 -12.50 5.45 -10.42
N THR A 180 -13.54 4.60 -10.38
CA THR A 180 -13.39 3.20 -10.00
C THR A 180 -12.58 2.42 -11.04
N ASP A 181 -12.85 2.64 -12.32
CA ASP A 181 -12.15 1.95 -13.41
C ASP A 181 -10.69 2.40 -13.54
N ILE A 182 -10.39 3.67 -13.27
CA ILE A 182 -9.03 4.21 -13.16
C ILE A 182 -8.28 3.58 -11.98
N VAL A 183 -8.91 3.50 -10.80
CA VAL A 183 -8.32 2.81 -9.62
C VAL A 183 -8.04 1.34 -9.92
N ASP A 184 -8.94 0.66 -10.62
CA ASP A 184 -8.78 -0.75 -10.97
C ASP A 184 -7.72 -0.97 -12.07
N MET A 185 -7.68 -0.13 -13.10
CA MET A 185 -6.68 -0.15 -14.17
C MET A 185 -5.26 0.09 -13.64
N LEU A 186 -5.09 1.05 -12.72
CA LEU A 186 -3.80 1.37 -12.13
C LEU A 186 -3.37 0.36 -11.05
N TRP A 187 -4.33 -0.31 -10.40
CA TRP A 187 -4.04 -1.38 -9.43
C TRP A 187 -3.67 -2.72 -10.08
N ASP A 188 -4.33 -3.09 -11.18
CA ASP A 188 -4.07 -4.37 -11.87
C ASP A 188 -2.69 -4.36 -12.55
N PRO A 189 -1.70 -5.14 -12.06
CA PRO A 189 -0.37 -5.15 -12.65
C PRO A 189 -0.36 -5.62 -14.10
N SER A 190 -1.29 -6.51 -14.47
CA SER A 190 -1.40 -7.08 -15.80
C SER A 190 -2.02 -6.12 -16.83
N CYS A 191 -2.62 -5.01 -16.40
CA CYS A 191 -3.18 -4.02 -17.33
C CYS A 191 -2.08 -3.35 -18.18
N SER A 192 -2.25 -3.43 -19.51
CA SER A 192 -1.35 -2.87 -20.53
C SER A 192 -1.63 -1.39 -20.86
N GLN A 193 -2.76 -0.85 -20.42
CA GLN A 193 -3.22 0.50 -20.74
C GLN A 193 -2.69 1.59 -19.78
N LYS A 194 -1.82 1.24 -18.82
CA LYS A 194 -1.29 2.22 -17.86
C LYS A 194 -0.49 3.35 -18.54
N PRO A 195 -0.47 4.57 -17.98
CA PRO A 195 0.31 5.69 -18.54
C PRO A 195 1.81 5.41 -18.60
N ASP A 196 2.41 4.88 -17.53
CA ASP A 196 3.84 4.55 -17.50
C ASP A 196 4.09 3.21 -18.20
N GLN A 197 4.93 3.23 -19.23
CA GLN A 197 5.26 2.06 -20.04
C GLN A 197 5.99 0.96 -19.23
N ILE A 198 6.75 1.33 -18.20
CA ILE A 198 7.50 0.36 -17.38
C ILE A 198 6.64 -0.36 -16.34
N LEU A 199 5.40 0.07 -16.12
CA LEU A 199 4.42 -0.52 -15.19
C LEU A 199 3.34 -1.35 -15.92
N LYS A 200 3.61 -1.78 -17.16
CA LYS A 200 2.72 -2.61 -17.97
C LYS A 200 3.05 -4.09 -17.78
N ASN A 201 2.03 -4.95 -17.92
CA ASN A 201 2.16 -6.41 -18.00
C ASN A 201 2.94 -7.05 -16.83
N GLY A 202 2.78 -6.53 -15.61
CA GLY A 202 3.45 -7.02 -14.41
C GLY A 202 2.98 -8.41 -13.99
N LYS A 203 3.93 -9.28 -13.65
CA LYS A 203 3.69 -10.61 -13.09
C LYS A 203 3.60 -10.51 -11.57
N ILE A 204 2.45 -10.85 -10.99
CA ILE A 204 2.36 -11.03 -9.53
C ILE A 204 3.18 -12.25 -9.15
N VAL A 205 4.10 -12.09 -8.19
CA VAL A 205 4.99 -13.16 -7.70
C VAL A 205 4.71 -13.54 -6.25
N ARG A 206 4.06 -12.66 -5.49
CA ARG A 206 3.61 -12.92 -4.11
C ARG A 206 2.36 -12.10 -3.80
N VAL A 207 1.46 -12.66 -3.00
CA VAL A 207 0.33 -11.96 -2.41
C VAL A 207 0.49 -12.01 -0.89
N TYR A 208 0.32 -10.88 -0.23
CA TYR A 208 0.27 -10.77 1.23
C TYR A 208 -1.18 -10.56 1.68
N THR A 209 -1.82 -9.53 1.12
CA THR A 209 -3.24 -9.22 1.38
C THR A 209 -3.96 -8.85 0.09
N ARG A 210 -5.27 -8.57 0.17
CA ARG A 210 -6.08 -8.09 -0.97
C ARG A 210 -5.57 -6.78 -1.58
N ASN A 211 -4.80 -6.02 -0.80
CA ASN A 211 -4.33 -4.67 -1.11
C ASN A 211 -2.81 -4.55 -0.94
N LEU A 212 -2.07 -5.65 -0.78
CA LEU A 212 -0.60 -5.69 -0.67
C LEU A 212 -0.06 -6.91 -1.42
N ILE A 213 0.70 -6.67 -2.48
CA ILE A 213 1.24 -7.69 -3.39
C ILE A 213 2.70 -7.39 -3.74
N MET A 214 3.45 -8.40 -4.16
CA MET A 214 4.72 -8.21 -4.87
C MET A 214 4.55 -8.50 -6.36
N VAL A 215 5.09 -7.59 -7.19
CA VAL A 215 5.04 -7.68 -8.65
C VAL A 215 6.45 -7.64 -9.20
N GLN A 216 6.75 -8.55 -10.14
CA GLN A 216 7.87 -8.45 -11.06
C GLN A 216 7.40 -7.72 -12.33
N TYR A 217 8.09 -6.63 -12.69
CA TYR A 217 7.93 -5.97 -13.99
C TYR A 217 9.16 -6.23 -14.85
N ARG A 218 8.94 -6.33 -16.16
CA ARG A 218 9.97 -6.46 -17.19
C ARG A 218 9.71 -5.43 -18.29
N TYR A 219 10.74 -4.73 -18.72
CA TYR A 219 10.64 -3.70 -19.77
C TYR A 219 11.91 -3.71 -20.63
N LYS A 220 11.78 -3.27 -21.88
CA LYS A 220 12.93 -3.03 -22.75
C LYS A 220 13.12 -1.52 -22.89
N ASN A 221 14.35 -1.04 -22.73
CA ASN A 221 14.73 0.29 -23.17
C ASN A 221 15.05 0.22 -24.68
N TYR A 222 14.47 1.08 -25.52
CA TYR A 222 14.71 1.08 -26.97
C TYR A 222 16.18 1.35 -27.33
N GLU A 223 16.91 2.09 -26.48
CA GLU A 223 18.34 2.39 -26.68
C GLU A 223 19.28 1.30 -26.12
N GLU A 224 18.75 0.20 -25.56
CA GLU A 224 19.54 -0.91 -25.01
C GLU A 224 19.17 -2.25 -25.65
N SER A 225 20.19 -3.10 -25.86
CA SER A 225 20.01 -4.44 -26.43
C SER A 225 19.36 -5.43 -25.47
N PHE A 226 19.58 -5.26 -24.16
CA PHE A 226 19.09 -6.13 -23.08
C PHE A 226 17.75 -5.65 -22.49
N GLN A 227 16.98 -6.56 -21.89
CA GLN A 227 15.80 -6.18 -21.12
C GLN A 227 16.17 -5.87 -19.67
N ARG A 228 15.33 -5.06 -19.03
CA ARG A 228 15.41 -4.70 -17.62
C ARG A 228 14.26 -5.29 -16.84
N TYR A 229 14.48 -5.52 -15.55
CA TYR A 229 13.44 -6.02 -14.66
C TYR A 229 13.61 -5.48 -13.25
N PHE A 230 12.51 -5.41 -12.50
CA PHE A 230 12.52 -5.04 -11.09
C PHE A 230 11.37 -5.71 -10.35
N TYR A 231 11.50 -5.76 -9.03
CA TYR A 231 10.42 -6.17 -8.12
C TYR A 231 9.97 -4.98 -7.30
N VAL A 232 8.66 -4.84 -7.11
CA VAL A 232 8.07 -3.87 -6.17
C VAL A 232 7.10 -4.56 -5.22
N LEU A 233 7.12 -4.13 -3.95
CA LEU A 233 5.93 -4.18 -3.11
C LEU A 233 4.98 -3.10 -3.60
N ALA A 234 3.72 -3.46 -3.84
CA ALA A 234 2.66 -2.54 -4.24
C ALA A 234 1.49 -2.61 -3.26
N ALA A 235 1.03 -1.45 -2.79
CA ALA A 235 -0.04 -1.32 -1.82
C ALA A 235 -1.13 -0.35 -2.29
N LYS A 236 -2.40 -0.75 -2.17
CA LYS A 236 -3.57 0.12 -2.40
C LYS A 236 -4.21 0.51 -1.07
N HIS A 237 -4.37 1.82 -0.85
CA HIS A 237 -5.01 2.35 0.34
C HIS A 237 -6.06 3.40 -0.04
N GLN A 238 -7.30 3.20 0.41
CA GLN A 238 -8.38 4.15 0.21
C GLN A 238 -8.42 5.12 1.40
N ILE A 239 -7.98 6.36 1.20
CA ILE A 239 -7.95 7.41 2.24
C ILE A 239 -9.37 7.93 2.51
N SER A 240 -10.20 8.02 1.47
CA SER A 240 -11.58 8.47 1.57
C SER A 240 -12.44 7.82 0.47
N LYS A 241 -13.77 8.00 0.55
CA LYS A 241 -14.68 7.57 -0.53
C LYS A 241 -14.22 8.05 -1.92
N ASN A 242 -13.62 9.24 -1.99
CA ASN A 242 -13.21 9.90 -3.22
C ASN A 242 -11.67 9.95 -3.40
N THR A 243 -10.87 9.27 -2.57
CA THR A 243 -9.40 9.35 -2.67
C THR A 243 -8.76 8.00 -2.42
N THR A 244 -8.02 7.50 -3.42
CA THR A 244 -7.24 6.26 -3.35
C THR A 244 -5.79 6.56 -3.66
N VAL A 245 -4.90 5.90 -2.92
CA VAL A 245 -3.46 5.92 -3.13
C VAL A 245 -2.99 4.51 -3.50
N ILE A 246 -2.13 4.41 -4.51
CA ILE A 246 -1.44 3.18 -4.87
C ILE A 246 0.05 3.47 -4.82
N ALA A 247 0.75 2.92 -3.83
CA ALA A 247 2.20 3.12 -3.65
C ALA A 247 2.99 1.88 -4.05
N MET A 248 4.21 2.10 -4.54
CA MET A 248 5.12 1.06 -5.03
C MET A 248 6.57 1.39 -4.62
N THR A 249 7.32 0.40 -4.13
CA THR A 249 8.75 0.56 -3.83
C THR A 249 9.50 -0.79 -3.90
N SER A 250 10.77 -0.77 -4.25
CA SER A 250 11.63 -1.96 -4.32
C SER A 250 12.38 -2.20 -3.01
N GLY A 251 12.39 -3.47 -2.58
CA GLY A 251 13.28 -3.98 -1.55
C GLY A 251 14.34 -4.95 -2.10
N ASN A 252 15.11 -5.57 -1.22
CA ASN A 252 16.20 -6.48 -1.59
C ASN A 252 15.69 -7.92 -1.85
N ILE A 253 15.26 -8.18 -3.08
CA ILE A 253 14.77 -9.51 -3.49
C ILE A 253 15.93 -10.38 -3.98
N ASN A 254 16.15 -11.51 -3.31
CA ASN A 254 17.00 -12.59 -3.80
C ASN A 254 16.21 -13.44 -4.81
N ASP A 255 16.51 -13.19 -6.08
CA ASP A 255 15.95 -13.82 -7.27
C ASP A 255 16.93 -14.81 -7.92
N HIS A 256 17.94 -15.28 -7.16
CA HIS A 256 18.96 -16.21 -7.66
C HIS A 256 19.75 -15.74 -8.89
N ASN A 257 19.75 -14.45 -9.21
CA ASN A 257 20.64 -13.87 -10.21
C ASN A 257 22.09 -13.90 -9.69
N TYR A 258 22.97 -14.70 -10.30
CA TYR A 258 24.36 -14.80 -9.85
C TYR A 258 25.23 -13.61 -10.28
N THR A 259 24.77 -12.77 -11.22
CA THR A 259 25.53 -11.59 -11.68
C THR A 259 25.22 -10.33 -10.86
N ASP A 260 24.04 -10.25 -10.22
CA ASP A 260 23.66 -9.12 -9.37
C ASP A 260 23.34 -9.52 -7.92
N THR A 261 24.40 -9.53 -7.12
CA THR A 261 24.37 -9.77 -5.66
C THR A 261 24.35 -8.47 -4.85
N LYS A 262 24.26 -7.29 -5.49
CA LYS A 262 24.40 -6.01 -4.80
C LYS A 262 23.18 -5.70 -3.94
N LYS A 263 23.42 -5.38 -2.67
CA LYS A 263 22.37 -4.86 -1.78
C LYS A 263 22.03 -3.43 -2.18
N TYR A 264 20.77 -3.23 -2.57
CA TYR A 264 20.21 -1.92 -2.85
C TYR A 264 19.86 -1.18 -1.55
N LYS A 265 20.28 0.07 -1.46
CA LYS A 265 19.91 1.00 -0.39
C LYS A 265 18.95 2.02 -0.98
N ASN A 266 17.69 1.97 -0.57
CA ASN A 266 16.66 2.87 -1.05
C ASN A 266 16.89 4.28 -0.48
N PRO A 267 17.09 5.30 -1.33
CA PRO A 267 17.36 6.66 -0.88
C PRO A 267 16.11 7.36 -0.33
N ILE A 268 14.90 6.90 -0.65
CA ILE A 268 13.63 7.52 -0.24
C ILE A 268 12.97 6.71 0.87
N VAL A 269 12.52 5.49 0.60
CA VAL A 269 11.84 4.62 1.56
C VAL A 269 12.87 3.82 2.35
N LYS A 270 13.32 4.35 3.49
CA LYS A 270 14.50 3.81 4.20
C LYS A 270 14.27 2.37 4.68
N SER A 271 13.06 2.03 5.16
CA SER A 271 12.72 0.66 5.58
C SER A 271 12.81 -0.36 4.44
N ALA A 272 12.58 0.02 3.18
CA ALA A 272 12.68 -0.87 2.03
C ALA A 272 14.12 -1.40 1.84
N SER A 273 15.14 -0.66 2.29
CA SER A 273 16.54 -1.11 2.31
C SER A 273 16.76 -2.33 3.22
N LEU A 274 15.94 -2.49 4.27
CA LEU A 274 16.01 -3.60 5.22
C LEU A 274 15.13 -4.78 4.82
N PHE A 275 14.13 -4.55 3.95
CA PHE A 275 13.27 -5.60 3.44
C PHE A 275 14.06 -6.57 2.56
N GLN A 276 14.12 -7.83 2.97
CA GLN A 276 14.82 -8.91 2.29
C GLN A 276 13.91 -10.13 2.21
N THR A 277 13.85 -10.76 1.03
CA THR A 277 13.14 -12.02 0.81
C THR A 277 13.65 -12.72 -0.45
N LYS A 278 13.26 -13.98 -0.63
CA LYS A 278 13.59 -14.87 -1.73
C LYS A 278 12.40 -15.06 -2.67
N VAL A 279 12.65 -15.05 -3.98
CA VAL A 279 11.64 -15.34 -5.03
C VAL A 279 12.19 -16.38 -6.01
N ASN A 280 11.36 -17.33 -6.39
CA ASN A 280 11.68 -18.36 -7.39
C ASN A 280 11.51 -17.78 -8.81
N SER A 281 12.56 -17.12 -9.32
CA SER A 281 12.59 -16.41 -10.60
C SER A 281 12.71 -17.33 -11.83
N GLU A 282 12.54 -16.78 -13.02
CA GLU A 282 12.77 -17.45 -14.30
C GLU A 282 14.27 -17.64 -14.60
N LEU A 283 14.61 -18.58 -15.51
CA LEU A 283 15.99 -18.96 -15.80
C LEU A 283 16.86 -17.81 -16.37
N ASP A 284 16.27 -16.93 -17.18
CA ASP A 284 16.92 -15.75 -17.75
C ASP A 284 17.41 -14.76 -16.68
N ILE A 285 16.56 -14.51 -15.68
CA ILE A 285 16.92 -13.73 -14.48
C ILE A 285 18.05 -14.41 -13.71
N ARG A 286 17.97 -15.72 -13.46
CA ARG A 286 19.00 -16.45 -12.70
C ARG A 286 20.37 -16.40 -13.37
N LYS A 287 20.38 -16.47 -14.70
CA LYS A 287 21.59 -16.36 -15.55
C LYS A 287 22.12 -14.94 -15.69
N GLY A 288 21.40 -13.93 -15.22
CA GLY A 288 21.77 -12.53 -15.40
C GLY A 288 21.64 -12.04 -16.85
N GLU A 289 20.80 -12.69 -17.67
CA GLU A 289 20.51 -12.25 -19.05
C GLU A 289 19.75 -10.90 -19.08
N LEU A 290 19.12 -10.53 -17.96
CA LEU A 290 18.39 -9.28 -17.76
C LEU A 290 19.08 -8.40 -16.71
N LYS A 291 19.00 -7.06 -16.89
CA LYS A 291 19.55 -6.10 -15.93
C LYS A 291 18.53 -5.71 -14.86
N LYS A 292 18.88 -5.85 -13.59
CA LYS A 292 18.03 -5.48 -12.45
C LYS A 292 18.03 -3.96 -12.22
N THR A 293 16.86 -3.39 -11.97
CA THR A 293 16.67 -2.00 -11.53
C THR A 293 15.84 -1.94 -10.25
N PHE A 294 15.74 -0.75 -9.63
CA PHE A 294 15.06 -0.57 -8.36
C PHE A 294 14.21 0.70 -8.36
N VAL A 295 12.95 0.59 -7.92
CA VAL A 295 12.05 1.73 -7.72
C VAL A 295 12.31 2.29 -6.32
N ASN A 296 12.80 3.53 -6.24
CA ASN A 296 12.97 4.22 -4.95
C ASN A 296 11.58 4.47 -4.32
N LEU A 297 10.71 5.13 -5.08
CA LEU A 297 9.32 5.37 -4.74
C LEU A 297 8.55 5.68 -6.02
N SER A 298 7.44 5.00 -6.25
CA SER A 298 6.52 5.30 -7.34
C SER A 298 5.07 5.13 -6.87
N GLY A 299 4.11 5.75 -7.55
CA GLY A 299 2.70 5.53 -7.26
C GLY A 299 1.77 6.66 -7.65
N TYR A 300 0.48 6.42 -7.44
CA TYR A 300 -0.61 7.28 -7.85
C TYR A 300 -1.39 7.79 -6.64
N ILE A 301 -1.80 9.05 -6.68
CA ILE A 301 -2.91 9.58 -5.88
C ILE A 301 -4.03 9.90 -6.84
N ILE A 302 -5.16 9.24 -6.64
CA ILE A 302 -6.33 9.28 -7.51
C ILE A 302 -7.46 9.92 -6.70
N LYS A 303 -7.95 11.08 -7.14
CA LYS A 303 -8.98 11.86 -6.45
C LYS A 303 -10.18 12.10 -7.37
N LYS A 304 -11.37 11.70 -6.93
CA LYS A 304 -12.65 12.04 -7.59
C LYS A 304 -13.09 13.43 -7.14
N GLU A 305 -13.17 14.35 -8.09
CA GLU A 305 -13.77 15.68 -7.92
C GLU A 305 -15.21 15.68 -8.47
N SER A 306 -15.82 16.85 -8.56
CA SER A 306 -17.19 17.07 -9.08
C SER A 306 -17.37 16.66 -10.54
N ASP A 307 -16.35 16.92 -11.35
CA ASP A 307 -16.40 17.02 -12.82
C ASP A 307 -15.21 16.30 -13.50
N TYR A 308 -14.25 15.78 -12.72
CA TYR A 308 -13.13 14.99 -13.23
C TYR A 308 -12.57 14.03 -12.16
N VAL A 309 -11.69 13.14 -12.61
CA VAL A 309 -10.74 12.42 -11.76
C VAL A 309 -9.36 13.04 -11.95
N ASP A 310 -8.77 13.52 -10.85
CA ASP A 310 -7.39 13.99 -10.80
C ASP A 310 -6.46 12.82 -10.45
N ILE A 311 -5.34 12.71 -11.15
CA ILE A 311 -4.32 11.68 -10.92
C ILE A 311 -2.96 12.36 -10.82
N THR A 312 -2.41 12.43 -9.61
CA THR A 312 -0.99 12.74 -9.42
C THR A 312 -0.19 11.45 -9.46
N TYR A 313 0.67 11.28 -10.46
CA TYR A 313 1.65 10.20 -10.54
C TYR A 313 3.02 10.70 -10.06
N VAL A 314 3.66 9.96 -9.16
CA VAL A 314 5.01 10.22 -8.65
C VAL A 314 5.91 9.06 -9.06
N ARG A 315 7.13 9.36 -9.51
CA ARG A 315 8.08 8.38 -10.06
C ARG A 315 9.51 8.70 -9.65
N SER A 316 10.17 7.75 -8.98
CA SER A 316 11.60 7.80 -8.66
C SER A 316 12.21 6.40 -8.78
N ILE A 317 13.20 6.26 -9.66
CA ILE A 317 13.80 4.98 -10.05
C ILE A 317 15.33 5.12 -10.02
N ASN A 318 16.00 4.06 -9.59
CA ASN A 318 17.42 3.86 -9.78
C ASN A 318 17.65 2.84 -10.91
N ASP A 319 18.03 3.37 -12.08
CA ASP A 319 18.34 2.58 -13.28
C ASP A 319 19.76 1.99 -13.30
N ASN A 320 20.57 2.17 -12.23
CA ASN A 320 21.95 1.69 -12.14
C ASN A 320 22.76 2.01 -13.43
N SER A 321 22.61 3.25 -13.94
CA SER A 321 23.29 3.73 -15.13
C SER A 321 24.54 4.54 -14.72
N PRO A 322 25.74 4.26 -15.27
CA PRO A 322 26.92 5.09 -15.01
C PRO A 322 26.75 6.51 -15.57
N ASN A 323 25.94 6.66 -16.64
CA ASN A 323 25.43 7.95 -17.08
C ASN A 323 24.11 8.22 -16.37
N GLY A 324 24.17 8.90 -15.23
CA GLY A 324 22.98 9.42 -14.54
C GLY A 324 22.14 10.31 -15.46
N SER A 325 20.84 10.39 -15.15
CA SER A 325 19.86 11.34 -15.70
C SER A 325 19.57 11.39 -17.22
N LYS A 326 20.07 10.48 -18.06
CA LYS A 326 19.81 10.54 -19.52
C LYS A 326 18.57 9.80 -20.05
N PHE A 327 17.96 8.92 -19.26
CA PHE A 327 16.86 8.05 -19.73
C PHE A 327 15.55 8.33 -19.00
N ILE A 328 14.77 9.27 -19.55
CA ILE A 328 13.41 9.59 -19.15
C ILE A 328 12.54 9.35 -20.39
N TYR A 329 11.89 8.19 -20.44
CA TYR A 329 10.87 7.84 -21.45
C TYR A 329 9.48 8.13 -20.90
#